data_AF-A0A2G9PWH7-F1
#
_entry.id   AF-A0A2G9PWH7-F1
#
_cell.length_a   1.000
_cell.length_b   1.000
_cell.length_c   1.000
_cell.angle_alpha   90.00
_cell.angle_beta   90.00
_cell.angle_gamma   90.00
#
_symmetry.space_group_name_H-M   'P 1'
#
loop_
_entity.id
_entity.type
_entity.pdbx_description
1 polymer ?
#
loop_
_entity_poly.entity_id
_entity_poly.type
_entity_poly.pdbx_seq_one_letter_code
_entity_poly.pdbx_strand_id
1 'polypeptide(L)'
;MTMLREKDIKQTDFLHLEHPSFRVPRTIGQRAADNLTKWAGSWTFILSFLVFLVLWMIVNVSWIIFGRTWDPYPFILLNLVLSCLAAIQAPIILMSQNREAQKDRLRAQYDYAINKKAEKEIQEIKIQLEKIERKLDRKRN
;
A
#
# COMPACT_ATOMS: atom_id res chain seq x y z
N MET A 1 8.68 -8.14 46.61
CA MET A 1 7.41 -7.56 46.13
C MET A 1 7.57 -6.64 44.91
N THR A 2 8.81 -6.30 44.51
CA THR A 2 9.13 -5.41 43.39
C THR A 2 9.20 -6.09 42.00
N MET A 3 9.52 -7.39 41.93
CA MET A 3 9.65 -8.16 40.67
C MET A 3 8.31 -8.45 39.95
N LEU A 4 7.19 -8.54 40.67
CA LEU A 4 5.88 -8.80 40.06
C LEU A 4 5.33 -7.55 39.36
N ARG A 5 5.58 -6.36 39.95
CA ARG A 5 5.15 -5.07 39.41
C ARG A 5 5.81 -4.72 38.07
N GLU A 6 7.06 -5.12 37.85
CA GLU A 6 7.77 -4.85 36.57
C GLU A 6 7.22 -5.69 35.40
N LYS A 7 6.82 -6.94 35.66
CA LYS A 7 6.19 -7.79 34.64
C LYS A 7 4.81 -7.24 34.24
N ASP A 8 4.01 -6.78 35.20
CA ASP A 8 2.70 -6.18 34.92
C ASP A 8 2.82 -4.86 34.15
N ILE A 9 3.77 -3.98 34.52
CA ILE A 9 4.01 -2.70 33.81
C ILE A 9 4.41 -2.94 32.35
N LYS A 10 5.30 -3.92 32.10
CA LYS A 10 5.65 -4.32 30.74
C LYS A 10 4.43 -4.88 30.01
N GLN A 11 3.67 -5.80 30.62
CA GLN A 11 2.48 -6.42 30.02
C GLN A 11 1.40 -5.39 29.61
N THR A 12 1.15 -4.36 30.42
CA THR A 12 0.19 -3.30 30.13
C THR A 12 0.65 -2.37 29.01
N ASP A 13 1.96 -2.13 28.88
CA ASP A 13 2.55 -1.36 27.78
C ASP A 13 2.39 -2.11 26.43
N PHE A 14 2.28 -3.44 26.49
CA PHE A 14 2.17 -4.32 25.30
C PHE A 14 0.74 -4.57 24.80
N LEU A 15 -0.30 -4.40 25.63
CA LEU A 15 -1.71 -4.36 25.18
C LEU A 15 -2.04 -3.05 24.43
N HIS A 16 -1.13 -2.08 24.47
CA HIS A 16 -1.19 -0.80 23.78
C HIS A 16 -0.12 -0.65 22.71
N LEU A 17 0.28 -1.75 22.05
CA LEU A 17 0.92 -1.62 20.74
C LEU A 17 -0.12 -1.06 19.77
N GLU A 18 -0.28 0.27 19.77
CA GLU A 18 -1.03 0.99 18.75
C GLU A 18 -0.49 0.51 17.41
N HIS A 19 -1.40 0.06 16.53
CA HIS A 19 -1.03 -0.13 15.14
C HIS A 19 -0.33 1.16 14.69
N PRO A 20 0.88 1.08 14.11
CA PRO A 20 1.59 2.26 13.67
C PRO A 20 0.67 3.05 12.76
N SER A 21 0.14 4.16 13.27
CA SER A 21 -0.76 5.00 12.51
C SER A 21 0.12 5.69 11.48
N PHE A 22 0.15 5.12 10.27
CA PHE A 22 0.92 5.61 9.12
C PHE A 22 0.37 6.96 8.64
N ARG A 23 0.54 8.00 9.46
CA ARG A 23 0.32 9.39 9.10
C ARG A 23 1.66 10.01 8.76
N VAL A 24 2.28 9.50 7.70
CA VAL A 24 3.37 10.24 7.06
C VAL A 24 2.77 11.57 6.59
N PRO A 25 3.29 12.73 7.02
CA PRO A 25 2.80 14.02 6.55
C PRO A 25 2.96 14.08 5.03
N ARG A 26 1.82 14.06 4.33
CA ARG A 26 1.79 13.99 2.86
C ARG A 26 2.15 15.34 2.29
N THR A 27 3.17 15.39 1.44
CA THR A 27 3.45 16.59 0.63
C THR A 27 2.36 16.80 -0.41
N ILE A 28 2.21 18.04 -0.90
CA ILE A 28 1.17 18.40 -1.89
C ILE A 28 1.29 17.53 -3.15
N GLY A 29 2.52 17.26 -3.60
CA GLY A 29 2.79 16.39 -4.74
C GLY A 29 2.35 14.93 -4.52
N GLN A 30 2.54 14.39 -3.31
CA GLN A 30 2.07 13.05 -2.97
C GLN A 30 0.54 12.94 -2.92
N ARG A 31 -0.15 13.99 -2.47
CA ARG A 31 -1.63 14.05 -2.51
C ARG A 31 -2.15 14.13 -3.94
N ALA A 32 -1.51 14.93 -4.79
CA ALA A 32 -1.88 15.05 -6.20
C ALA A 32 -1.65 13.72 -6.94
N ALA A 33 -0.50 13.07 -6.74
CA ALA A 33 -0.20 11.76 -7.31
C ALA A 33 -1.20 10.69 -6.85
N ASP A 34 -1.58 10.66 -5.58
CA ASP A 34 -2.55 9.67 -5.07
C ASP A 34 -3.96 9.86 -5.63
N ASN A 35 -4.40 11.11 -5.76
CA ASN A 35 -5.67 11.41 -6.41
C ASN A 35 -5.62 11.08 -7.89
N LEU A 36 -4.51 11.39 -8.57
CA LEU A 36 -4.33 11.08 -9.98
C LEU A 36 -4.32 9.56 -10.21
N THR A 37 -3.60 8.78 -9.40
CA THR A 37 -3.56 7.31 -9.50
C THR A 37 -4.93 6.69 -9.22
N LYS A 38 -5.66 7.20 -8.22
CA LYS A 38 -7.03 6.72 -7.93
C LYS A 38 -8.01 7.04 -9.05
N TRP A 39 -7.87 8.20 -9.68
CA TRP A 39 -8.75 8.64 -10.76
C TRP A 39 -8.39 7.97 -12.09
N ALA A 40 -7.10 7.88 -12.41
CA ALA A 40 -6.57 7.23 -13.61
C ALA A 40 -6.67 5.70 -13.57
N GLY A 41 -6.70 5.09 -12.38
CA GLY A 41 -6.87 3.64 -12.20
C GLY A 41 -8.31 3.15 -12.32
N SER A 42 -9.28 4.03 -12.54
CA SER A 42 -10.69 3.64 -12.71
C SER A 42 -10.94 3.08 -14.11
N TRP A 43 -11.67 1.95 -14.18
CA TRP A 43 -12.15 1.37 -15.44
C TRP A 43 -12.96 2.36 -16.27
N THR A 44 -13.76 3.22 -15.63
CA THR A 44 -14.56 4.24 -16.32
C THR A 44 -13.71 5.35 -16.96
N PHE A 45 -12.56 5.69 -16.37
CA PHE A 45 -11.65 6.68 -16.92
C PHE A 45 -10.96 6.15 -18.19
N ILE A 46 -10.50 4.90 -18.16
CA ILE A 46 -9.88 4.23 -19.31
C ILE A 46 -10.85 4.20 -20.49
N LEU A 47 -12.10 3.78 -20.28
CA LEU A 47 -13.13 3.79 -21.32
C LEU A 47 -13.45 5.19 -21.83
N SER A 48 -13.59 6.18 -20.95
CA SER A 48 -13.84 7.57 -21.36
C SER A 48 -12.68 8.15 -22.18
N PHE A 49 -11.44 7.87 -21.80
CA PHE A 49 -10.25 8.34 -22.50
C PHE A 49 -10.11 7.67 -23.87
N LEU A 50 -10.44 6.38 -23.97
CA LEU A 50 -10.48 5.65 -25.24
C LEU A 50 -11.55 6.21 -26.18
N VAL A 51 -12.76 6.48 -25.68
CA VAL A 51 -13.83 7.13 -26.46
C VAL A 51 -13.39 8.52 -26.91
N PHE A 52 -12.76 9.30 -26.04
CA PHE A 52 -12.22 10.62 -26.39
C PHE A 52 -11.16 10.53 -27.50
N LEU A 53 -10.22 9.58 -27.42
CA LEU A 53 -9.22 9.36 -28.47
C LEU A 53 -9.85 8.99 -29.82
N VAL A 54 -10.83 8.09 -29.81
CA VAL A 54 -11.56 7.69 -31.02
C VAL A 54 -12.31 8.89 -31.60
N LEU A 55 -12.96 9.68 -30.77
CA LEU A 55 -13.71 10.87 -31.19
C LEU A 55 -12.77 11.96 -31.73
N TRP A 56 -11.61 12.17 -31.10
CA TRP A 56 -10.56 13.08 -31.57
C TRP A 56 -9.99 12.65 -32.92
N MET A 57 -9.77 11.34 -33.11
CA MET A 57 -9.34 10.78 -34.38
C MET A 57 -10.39 11.01 -35.48
N ILE A 58 -11.68 10.78 -35.18
CA ILE A 58 -12.78 11.04 -36.12
C ILE A 58 -12.85 12.51 -36.52
N VAL A 59 -12.69 13.44 -35.56
CA VAL A 59 -12.67 14.89 -35.84
C VAL A 59 -11.49 15.27 -36.73
N ASN A 60 -10.29 14.74 -36.47
CA ASN A 60 -9.10 15.02 -37.29
C ASN A 60 -9.23 14.46 -38.71
N VAL A 61 -9.73 13.23 -38.87
CA VAL A 61 -9.99 12.62 -40.19
C VAL A 61 -11.09 13.39 -40.93
N SER A 62 -12.15 13.84 -40.23
CA SER A 62 -13.20 14.65 -40.84
C SER A 62 -12.66 16.00 -41.32
N TRP A 63 -11.77 16.64 -40.56
CA TRP A 63 -11.15 17.91 -40.93
C TRP A 63 -10.22 17.78 -42.15
N ILE A 64 -9.54 16.64 -42.30
CA ILE A 64 -8.79 16.26 -43.51
C ILE A 64 -9.69 16.21 -44.76
N ILE A 65 -10.94 15.72 -44.64
CA ILE A 65 -11.90 15.67 -45.75
C ILE A 65 -12.35 17.07 -46.18
N PHE A 66 -12.34 18.06 -45.27
CA PHE A 66 -12.67 19.47 -45.56
C PHE A 66 -11.47 20.31 -46.07
N GLY A 67 -10.34 19.69 -46.41
CA GLY A 67 -9.22 20.35 -47.10
C GLY A 67 -8.28 21.18 -46.21
N ARG A 68 -8.41 21.10 -44.88
CA ARG A 68 -7.42 21.64 -43.93
C ARG A 68 -6.68 20.48 -43.26
N THR A 69 -5.39 20.34 -43.51
CA THR A 69 -4.53 19.31 -42.89
C THR A 69 -3.99 19.78 -41.54
N TRP A 70 -4.83 19.76 -40.50
CA TRP A 70 -4.39 20.02 -39.12
C TRP A 70 -3.94 18.73 -38.43
N ASP A 71 -2.85 18.13 -38.91
CA ASP A 71 -2.17 16.87 -38.48
C ASP A 71 -2.32 15.69 -39.48
N PRO A 72 -1.47 15.65 -40.54
CA PRO A 72 -1.44 14.56 -41.52
C PRO A 72 -1.06 13.20 -40.91
N TYR A 73 -1.48 12.12 -41.55
CA TYR A 73 -1.05 10.76 -41.19
C TYR A 73 0.49 10.68 -41.20
N PRO A 74 1.17 10.23 -40.13
CA PRO A 74 0.70 9.46 -38.98
C PRO A 74 0.59 10.29 -37.68
N PHE A 75 -0.43 11.14 -37.55
CA PHE A 75 -0.85 11.85 -36.32
C PHE A 75 0.29 12.18 -35.32
N ILE A 76 1.23 13.02 -35.75
CA ILE A 76 2.49 13.22 -35.02
C ILE A 76 2.25 13.86 -33.64
N LEU A 77 1.24 14.74 -33.54
CA LEU A 77 0.91 15.41 -32.28
C LEU A 77 0.24 14.43 -31.31
N LEU A 78 -0.66 13.58 -31.80
CA LEU A 78 -1.32 12.57 -30.98
C LEU A 78 -0.29 11.58 -30.41
N ASN A 79 0.63 11.12 -31.25
CA ASN A 79 1.67 10.19 -30.83
C ASN A 79 2.62 10.83 -29.80
N LEU A 80 2.98 12.11 -29.98
CA LEU A 80 3.81 12.85 -29.05
C LEU A 80 3.13 13.01 -27.68
N VAL A 81 1.85 13.39 -27.66
CA VAL A 81 1.08 13.54 -26.41
C VAL A 81 0.94 12.21 -25.69
N LEU A 82 0.62 11.13 -26.41
CA LEU A 82 0.50 9.79 -25.81
C LEU A 82 1.84 9.28 -25.25
N SER A 83 2.94 9.50 -25.97
CA SER A 83 4.28 9.12 -25.51
C SER A 83 4.67 9.88 -24.23
N CYS A 84 4.36 11.18 -24.16
CA CYS A 84 4.61 11.99 -22.96
C CYS A 84 3.74 11.53 -21.77
N LEU A 85 2.46 11.24 -22.00
CA LEU A 85 1.56 10.70 -20.97
C LEU A 85 2.07 9.36 -20.42
N ALA A 86 2.50 8.45 -21.29
CA ALA A 86 3.06 7.16 -20.88
C ALA A 86 4.37 7.33 -20.08
N ALA A 87 5.25 8.24 -20.50
CA ALA A 87 6.52 8.51 -19.81
C ALA A 87 6.31 9.04 -18.39
N ILE A 88 5.28 9.85 -18.15
CA ILE A 88 4.93 10.37 -16.81
C ILE A 88 4.22 9.32 -15.95
N GLN A 89 3.48 8.38 -16.55
CA GLN A 89 2.80 7.32 -15.80
C GLN A 89 3.77 6.37 -15.08
N ALA A 90 4.85 5.93 -15.76
CA ALA A 90 5.81 5.00 -15.18
C ALA A 90 6.40 5.43 -13.82
N PRO A 91 6.93 6.66 -13.64
CA PRO A 91 7.46 7.11 -12.35
C PRO A 91 6.38 7.35 -11.30
N ILE A 92 5.17 7.77 -11.69
CA ILE A 92 4.05 7.94 -10.74
C ILE A 92 3.62 6.58 -10.18
N ILE A 93 3.49 5.58 -11.05
CA ILE A 93 3.20 4.20 -10.66
C ILE A 93 4.34 3.69 -9.78
N LEU A 94 5.60 3.89 -10.16
CA LEU A 94 6.77 3.45 -9.38
C LEU A 94 6.85 4.12 -8.01
N MET A 95 6.55 5.41 -7.90
CA MET A 95 6.50 6.13 -6.62
C MET A 95 5.35 5.61 -5.74
N SER A 96 4.19 5.33 -6.32
CA SER A 96 3.06 4.76 -5.59
C SER A 96 3.37 3.35 -5.08
N GLN A 97 4.03 2.53 -5.90
CA GLN A 97 4.48 1.18 -5.56
C GLN A 97 5.58 1.20 -4.49
N ASN A 98 6.60 2.05 -4.62
CA ASN A 98 7.67 2.18 -3.64
C ASN A 98 7.13 2.56 -2.26
N ARG A 99 6.09 3.41 -2.22
CA ARG A 99 5.44 3.80 -0.96
C ARG A 99 4.61 2.67 -0.35
N GLU A 100 3.85 1.92 -1.13
CA GLU A 100 3.11 0.75 -0.61
C GLU A 100 4.07 -0.35 -0.15
N ALA A 101 5.13 -0.64 -0.90
CA ALA A 101 6.16 -1.61 -0.52
C ALA A 101 6.86 -1.25 0.80
N GLN A 102 7.12 0.03 1.06
CA GLN A 102 7.65 0.48 2.34
C GLN A 102 6.67 0.25 3.50
N LYS A 103 5.38 0.52 3.31
CA LYS A 103 4.35 0.22 4.33
C LYS A 103 4.27 -1.28 4.58
N ASP A 104 4.24 -2.09 3.54
CA ASP A 104 4.16 -3.54 3.64
C ASP A 104 5.38 -4.13 4.35
N ARG A 105 6.58 -3.62 4.05
CA ARG A 105 7.82 -4.05 4.73
C ARG A 105 7.80 -3.73 6.23
N LEU A 106 7.32 -2.56 6.62
CA LEU A 106 7.18 -2.21 8.06
C LEU A 106 6.11 -3.07 8.74
N ARG A 107 4.98 -3.29 8.07
CA ARG A 107 3.91 -4.16 8.56
C ARG A 107 4.41 -5.59 8.81
N ALA A 108 5.15 -6.14 7.86
CA ALA A 108 5.75 -7.47 7.98
C ALA A 108 6.77 -7.56 9.13
N GLN A 109 7.60 -6.52 9.36
CA GLN A 109 8.53 -6.49 10.49
C GLN A 109 7.79 -6.46 11.84
N TYR A 110 6.71 -5.69 11.91
CA TYR A 110 5.87 -5.60 13.10
C TYR A 110 5.17 -6.93 13.41
N ASP A 111 4.54 -7.53 12.40
CA ASP A 111 3.87 -8.83 12.53
C ASP A 111 4.87 -9.92 12.94
N TYR A 112 6.09 -9.90 12.39
CA TYR A 112 7.16 -10.80 12.80
C TYR A 112 7.56 -10.61 14.28
N ALA A 113 7.69 -9.38 14.75
CA ALA A 113 8.03 -9.08 16.13
C ALA A 113 6.94 -9.56 17.10
N ILE A 114 5.66 -9.36 16.76
CA ILE A 114 4.52 -9.89 17.52
C ILE A 114 4.56 -11.40 17.56
N ASN A 115 4.71 -12.07 16.42
CA ASN A 115 4.72 -13.54 16.35
C ASN A 115 5.84 -14.14 17.20
N LYS A 116 7.06 -13.58 17.11
CA LYS A 116 8.20 -14.03 17.93
C LYS A 116 7.95 -13.82 19.43
N LYS A 117 7.22 -12.77 19.80
CA LYS A 117 6.86 -12.51 21.19
C LYS A 117 5.79 -13.48 21.68
N ALA A 118 4.73 -13.70 20.89
CA ALA A 118 3.68 -14.67 21.17
C ALA A 118 4.27 -16.08 21.36
N GLU A 119 5.24 -16.48 20.53
CA GLU A 119 5.94 -17.75 20.68
C GLU A 119 6.62 -17.88 22.05
N LYS A 120 7.33 -16.85 22.52
CA LYS A 120 7.95 -16.84 23.85
C LYS A 120 6.92 -16.92 24.98
N GLU A 121 5.83 -16.17 24.88
CA GLU A 121 4.75 -16.20 25.88
C GLU A 121 4.11 -17.59 25.95
N ILE A 122 3.88 -18.25 24.81
CA ILE A 122 3.38 -19.64 24.76
C ILE A 122 4.37 -20.60 25.41
N GLN A 123 5.67 -20.46 25.15
CA GLN A 123 6.71 -21.27 25.79
C GLN A 123 6.73 -21.07 27.31
N GLU A 124 6.60 -19.84 27.79
CA GLU A 124 6.53 -19.55 29.23
C GLU A 124 5.29 -20.19 29.88
N ILE A 125 4.13 -20.09 29.23
CA ILE A 125 2.88 -20.71 29.70
C ILE A 125 3.04 -22.23 29.76
N LYS A 126 3.66 -22.85 28.74
CA LYS A 126 3.92 -24.29 28.73
C LYS A 126 4.79 -24.73 29.91
N ILE A 127 5.85 -23.98 30.21
CA ILE A 127 6.73 -24.27 31.36
C ILE A 127 5.96 -24.14 32.69
N GLN A 128 5.08 -23.14 32.81
CA GLN A 128 4.25 -22.98 34.00
C GLN A 128 3.25 -24.13 34.16
N LEU A 129 2.63 -24.57 33.07
CA LEU A 129 1.69 -25.70 33.05
C LEU A 129 2.38 -27.00 33.52
N GLU A 130 3.54 -27.33 32.97
CA GLU A 130 4.32 -28.50 33.40
C GLU A 130 4.74 -28.41 34.88
N LYS A 131 5.03 -27.21 35.39
CA LYS A 131 5.33 -27.02 36.83
C LYS A 131 4.11 -27.28 37.70
N ILE A 132 2.92 -26.88 37.26
CA ILE A 132 1.66 -27.12 37.98
C ILE A 132 1.33 -28.62 37.97
N GLU A 133 1.44 -29.27 36.81
CA GLU A 133 1.22 -30.71 36.64
C GLU A 133 2.12 -31.54 37.57
N ARG A 134 3.43 -31.25 37.57
CA ARG A 134 4.39 -31.92 38.48
C ARG A 134 4.06 -31.72 39.97
N LYS A 135 3.52 -30.56 40.36
CA LYS A 135 3.11 -30.30 41.75
C LYS A 135 1.85 -31.07 42.12
N LEU A 136 0.91 -31.20 41.19
CA LEU A 136 -0.31 -31.99 41.37
C LEU A 136 0.02 -33.48 41.53
N ASP A 137 0.89 -34.03 40.67
CA ASP A 137 1.30 -35.43 40.77
C ASP A 137 2.00 -35.74 42.10
N ARG A 138 2.86 -34.84 42.58
CA ARG A 138 3.52 -35.00 43.88
C ARG A 138 2.57 -34.92 45.08
N LYS A 139 1.42 -34.26 44.95
CA LYS A 139 0.40 -34.17 46.01
C LYS A 139 -0.58 -35.35 45.97
N ARG A 140 -0.65 -36.06 44.83
CA ARG A 140 -1.50 -37.23 44.62
C ARG A 140 -0.87 -38.53 45.14
N ASN A 141 0.46 -38.61 45.16
CA ASN A 141 1.24 -39.64 45.86
C ASN A 141 1.55 -39.21 47.30
#